data_AF-E3MXW1-F1
#
_entry.id   AF-E3MXW1-F1
#
_cell.length_a   1.000
_cell.length_b   1.000
_cell.length_c   1.000
_cell.angle_alpha   90.00
_cell.angle_beta   90.00
_cell.angle_gamma   90.00
#
_symmetry.space_group_name_H-M   'P 1'
#
loop_
_entity.id
_entity.type
_entity.pdbx_description
1 polymer ?
#
loop_
_entity_poly.entity_id
_entity_poly.type
_entity_poly.pdbx_seq_one_letter_code
_entity_poly.pdbx_strand_id
1 'polypeptide(L)'
;MSILTSKSCFSQLFIIKSSFSLKNPIFARKTQFSARKLVYGRIFSQQTHILSSKSRFPLKIHIYLIKPQFLTDFYQFHTKIPDFQTKVIRFGPIDYRIVTQNLNGPCPLIAIINTLVLKGKVTIPAVYVVTSTELLNLLSNVILSAEPSNQKTKEIYEANLRDVMNLMPTLVNGLDVNVKFSAVNQFEFTPALSLFDLVHINLYHVWLPDPQFPVIFDLIKSLNYNELVEKICAESDTVEREMYKSWYEDTQSQITFIGVQSLFTEMKDAELAVLFQNNHFSTILRRRFVNRRESL
;
A
#
# COMPACT_ATOMS: atom_id res chain seq x y z
N MET A 1 -29.49 38.88 11.81
CA MET A 1 -29.23 38.79 13.26
C MET A 1 -29.74 37.43 13.73
N SER A 2 -29.11 36.87 14.77
CA SER A 2 -29.27 35.52 15.38
C SER A 2 -28.67 34.29 14.65
N ILE A 3 -27.45 34.01 15.12
CA ILE A 3 -26.66 32.78 15.17
C ILE A 3 -27.39 31.68 15.98
N LEU A 4 -27.13 30.39 15.65
CA LEU A 4 -27.12 29.15 16.48
C LEU A 4 -27.46 27.96 15.54
N THR A 5 -26.82 26.79 15.47
CA THR A 5 -25.59 26.19 15.99
C THR A 5 -25.36 24.93 15.16
N SER A 6 -24.11 24.64 14.82
CA SER A 6 -23.71 23.42 14.12
C SER A 6 -23.93 22.17 15.00
N LYS A 7 -24.49 21.11 14.42
CA LYS A 7 -24.33 19.72 14.87
C LYS A 7 -24.88 18.76 13.80
N SER A 8 -24.12 17.68 13.58
CA SER A 8 -24.52 16.43 12.93
C SER A 8 -24.67 16.39 11.40
N CYS A 9 -23.61 15.97 10.69
CA CYS A 9 -23.58 14.66 10.01
C CYS A 9 -22.15 14.37 9.46
N PHE A 10 -21.16 14.36 10.36
CA PHE A 10 -19.89 13.66 10.11
C PHE A 10 -20.03 12.27 10.75
N SER A 11 -20.46 11.29 9.96
CA SER A 11 -20.44 9.90 10.38
C SER A 11 -20.00 9.02 9.21
N GLN A 12 -19.03 8.16 9.51
CA GLN A 12 -18.54 7.03 8.72
C GLN A 12 -17.44 7.33 7.70
N LEU A 13 -16.34 7.88 8.22
CA LEU A 13 -15.00 7.50 7.78
C LEU A 13 -14.52 6.37 8.70
N PHE A 14 -14.80 5.11 8.35
CA PHE A 14 -14.14 3.98 9.01
C PHE A 14 -12.72 3.88 8.44
N ILE A 15 -11.79 4.59 9.06
CA ILE A 15 -10.42 4.10 9.10
C ILE A 15 -10.46 2.95 10.10
N ILE A 16 -9.86 1.79 9.81
CA ILE A 16 -9.57 0.80 10.85
C ILE A 16 -8.48 1.43 11.75
N LYS A 17 -8.87 2.38 12.61
CA LYS A 17 -8.10 2.85 13.75
C LYS A 17 -8.52 1.97 14.91
N SER A 18 -7.65 1.06 15.32
CA SER A 18 -7.76 0.46 16.65
C SER A 18 -7.25 1.48 17.66
N SER A 19 -8.15 2.29 18.20
CA SER A 19 -7.92 2.97 19.46
C SER A 19 -7.95 1.92 20.56
N PHE A 20 -6.79 1.62 21.15
CA PHE A 20 -6.67 0.86 22.38
C PHE A 20 -7.05 1.82 23.53
N SER A 21 -8.23 1.65 24.12
CA SER A 21 -8.58 2.26 25.40
C SER A 21 -8.34 1.22 26.47
N LEU A 22 -7.18 1.30 27.14
CA LEU A 22 -6.97 0.58 28.40
C LEU A 22 -7.87 1.22 29.46
N LYS A 23 -9.07 0.68 29.62
CA LYS A 23 -9.74 0.71 30.92
C LYS A 23 -9.38 -0.58 31.63
N ASN A 24 -8.42 -0.50 32.54
CA ASN A 24 -8.59 -1.14 33.84
C ASN A 24 -7.78 -0.39 34.92
N PRO A 25 -8.37 -0.22 36.12
CA PRO A 25 -7.75 0.50 37.23
C PRO A 25 -6.80 -0.44 38.00
N ILE A 26 -6.10 0.11 39.01
CA ILE A 26 -5.29 -0.59 40.02
C ILE A 26 -3.77 -0.61 39.72
N PHE A 27 -3.10 0.52 39.96
CA PHE A 27 -2.11 0.71 41.03
C PHE A 27 -1.47 2.10 40.92
N ALA A 28 -1.88 3.00 41.80
CA ALA A 28 -1.12 4.21 42.08
C ALA A 28 0.11 3.84 42.91
N ARG A 29 1.32 4.15 42.44
CA ARG A 29 2.45 4.49 43.31
C ARG A 29 3.37 5.50 42.61
N LYS A 30 3.49 6.65 43.27
CA LYS A 30 4.39 7.76 42.99
C LYS A 30 5.84 7.29 43.03
N THR A 31 6.64 7.69 42.05
CA THR A 31 8.03 8.09 42.27
C THR A 31 8.42 9.13 41.22
N GLN A 32 8.65 10.36 41.69
CA GLN A 32 9.32 11.42 40.96
C GLN A 32 10.78 11.00 40.73
N PHE A 33 11.28 11.10 39.50
CA PHE A 33 12.70 11.42 39.30
C PHE A 33 12.90 12.35 38.11
N SER A 34 13.87 13.23 38.34
CA SER A 34 14.15 14.50 37.71
C SER A 34 14.67 14.41 36.27
N ALA A 35 14.35 15.45 35.50
CA ALA A 35 14.73 15.65 34.11
C ALA A 35 16.25 15.82 33.92
N ARG A 36 16.82 15.08 32.97
CA ARG A 36 17.99 15.52 32.17
C ARG A 36 17.83 15.12 30.70
N LYS A 37 17.75 16.17 29.88
CA LYS A 37 17.93 16.28 28.42
C LYS A 37 18.51 15.05 27.70
N LEU A 38 17.73 14.53 26.74
CA LEU A 38 18.22 14.18 25.41
C LEU A 38 17.23 14.78 24.41
N VAL A 39 17.64 15.92 23.84
CA VAL A 39 16.95 16.64 22.77
C VAL A 39 17.44 16.02 21.47
N TYR A 40 16.58 15.27 20.78
CA TYR A 40 16.69 15.08 19.32
C TYR A 40 15.30 14.81 18.73
N GLY A 41 14.93 15.66 17.77
CA GLY A 41 14.02 15.32 16.66
C GLY A 41 12.53 15.23 16.96
N ARG A 42 11.85 16.38 17.09
CA ARG A 42 10.40 16.47 16.86
C ARG A 42 10.09 16.04 15.41
N ILE A 43 9.57 14.83 15.20
CA ILE A 43 8.84 14.52 13.98
C ILE A 43 7.46 15.13 14.14
N PHE A 44 7.24 16.25 13.44
CA PHE A 44 5.94 16.86 13.27
C PHE A 44 4.95 15.82 12.75
N SER A 45 3.88 15.59 13.49
CA SER A 45 2.67 15.02 12.93
C SER A 45 2.07 16.04 11.96
N GLN A 46 2.45 15.99 10.68
CA GLN A 46 1.63 16.65 9.67
C GLN A 46 0.35 15.83 9.52
N GLN A 47 -0.70 16.33 10.17
CA GLN A 47 -2.07 16.13 9.73
C GLN A 47 -2.10 16.41 8.23
N THR A 48 -2.33 15.39 7.42
CA THR A 48 -2.68 15.59 6.03
C THR A 48 -4.01 16.34 6.00
N HIS A 49 -3.91 17.66 5.80
CA HIS A 49 -5.04 18.46 5.38
C HIS A 49 -5.51 17.89 4.05
N ILE A 50 -6.64 17.16 4.10
CA ILE A 50 -7.43 16.86 2.92
C ILE A 50 -7.82 18.22 2.34
N LEU A 51 -7.34 18.52 1.13
CA LEU A 51 -7.71 19.68 0.34
C LEU A 51 -9.24 19.74 0.22
N SER A 52 -9.86 20.55 1.08
CA SER A 52 -11.22 21.03 0.91
C SER A 52 -11.16 22.20 -0.09
N SER A 53 -10.98 21.90 -1.38
CA SER A 53 -11.33 22.88 -2.40
C SER A 53 -12.85 22.82 -2.61
N LYS A 54 -13.52 23.98 -2.49
CA LYS A 54 -14.94 24.13 -2.79
C LYS A 54 -15.16 23.94 -4.30
N SER A 55 -15.17 22.70 -4.77
CA SER A 55 -15.62 22.34 -6.12
C SER A 55 -16.91 21.53 -6.03
N ARG A 56 -17.83 21.78 -6.95
CA ARG A 56 -19.26 21.39 -6.94
C ARG A 56 -19.54 19.89 -7.15
N PHE A 57 -18.60 19.00 -6.86
CA PHE A 57 -18.78 17.55 -7.06
C PHE A 57 -18.29 16.75 -5.83
N PRO A 58 -19.18 16.06 -5.09
CA PRO A 58 -18.75 15.24 -3.96
C PRO A 58 -18.28 13.87 -4.48
N LEU A 59 -17.04 13.79 -4.98
CA LEU A 59 -16.36 12.50 -5.11
C LEU A 59 -15.97 12.02 -3.70
N LYS A 60 -16.81 11.17 -3.10
CA LYS A 60 -16.47 10.45 -1.87
C LYS A 60 -15.51 9.32 -2.21
N ILE A 61 -14.22 9.64 -2.19
CA ILE A 61 -13.12 8.71 -2.36
C ILE A 61 -12.96 7.86 -1.09
N HIS A 62 -13.21 6.55 -1.20
CA HIS A 62 -13.04 5.59 -0.10
C HIS A 62 -11.97 4.54 -0.46
N ILE A 63 -10.69 4.91 -0.38
CA ILE A 63 -9.57 3.96 -0.43
C ILE A 63 -9.26 3.52 0.99
N TYR A 64 -9.31 2.21 1.23
CA TYR A 64 -8.93 1.62 2.51
C TYR A 64 -7.47 1.19 2.44
N LEU A 65 -6.59 2.01 3.01
CA LEU A 65 -5.22 1.58 3.30
C LEU A 65 -5.26 0.69 4.54
N ILE A 66 -4.96 -0.59 4.38
CA ILE A 66 -4.71 -1.48 5.51
C ILE A 66 -3.29 -1.20 6.00
N LYS A 67 -3.11 -0.15 6.81
CA LYS A 67 -1.80 0.19 7.38
C LYS A 67 -1.41 -0.82 8.47
N PRO A 68 -0.13 -1.26 8.50
CA PRO A 68 0.37 -2.04 9.62
C PRO A 68 0.45 -1.22 10.90
N GLN A 69 0.11 -1.87 12.01
CA GLN A 69 0.17 -1.28 13.34
C GLN A 69 1.50 -1.69 13.97
N PHE A 70 2.37 -0.71 14.21
CA PHE A 70 3.62 -0.95 14.94
C PHE A 70 3.31 -1.12 16.43
N LEU A 71 3.55 -2.31 16.97
CA LEU A 71 3.68 -2.54 18.40
C LEU A 71 5.17 -2.47 18.75
N THR A 72 5.58 -1.39 19.42
CA THR A 72 6.87 -1.32 20.10
C THR A 72 6.72 -1.97 21.47
N ASP A 73 6.97 -3.28 21.56
CA ASP A 73 7.25 -3.91 22.85
C ASP A 73 8.55 -4.71 22.76
N PHE A 74 9.46 -4.34 23.68
CA PHE A 74 10.77 -4.93 23.90
C PHE A 74 10.65 -6.43 24.20
N TYR A 75 11.18 -7.28 23.32
CA TYR A 75 11.73 -8.58 23.69
C TYR A 75 12.95 -8.88 22.83
N GLN A 76 14.11 -8.95 23.48
CA GLN A 76 15.39 -9.24 22.86
C GLN A 76 15.78 -10.70 23.14
N PHE A 77 16.50 -11.29 22.17
CA PHE A 77 17.19 -12.58 22.17
C PHE A 77 16.37 -13.85 21.92
N HIS A 78 16.31 -14.26 20.65
CA HIS A 78 17.08 -15.37 20.06
C HIS A 78 17.10 -15.13 18.54
N THR A 79 18.06 -15.68 17.80
CA THR A 79 18.16 -15.60 16.33
C THR A 79 16.85 -16.04 15.68
N LYS A 80 15.92 -15.11 15.44
CA LYS A 80 14.53 -15.42 15.09
C LYS A 80 14.18 -14.81 13.74
N ILE A 81 13.83 -15.69 12.82
CA ILE A 81 13.07 -15.42 11.60
C ILE A 81 11.89 -14.51 11.99
N PRO A 82 11.58 -13.43 11.25
CA PRO A 82 10.56 -12.49 11.68
C PRO A 82 9.19 -13.16 11.78
N ASP A 83 8.67 -13.19 13.01
CA ASP A 83 7.36 -13.65 13.41
C ASP A 83 6.31 -12.56 13.06
N PHE A 84 5.38 -12.82 12.14
CA PHE A 84 4.29 -11.90 11.78
C PHE A 84 3.01 -12.23 12.53
N GLN A 85 2.40 -11.24 13.18
CA GLN A 85 1.14 -11.45 13.90
C GLN A 85 -0.03 -11.60 12.92
N THR A 86 -0.97 -12.48 13.24
CA THR A 86 -2.21 -12.62 12.49
C THR A 86 -3.34 -11.86 13.17
N LYS A 87 -4.34 -11.45 12.37
CA LYS A 87 -5.51 -10.73 12.85
C LYS A 87 -6.76 -11.19 12.12
N VAL A 88 -7.80 -11.49 12.88
CA VAL A 88 -9.13 -11.75 12.31
C VAL A 88 -9.80 -10.41 12.00
N ILE A 89 -10.30 -10.28 10.79
CA ILE A 89 -11.09 -9.13 10.33
C ILE A 89 -12.39 -9.63 9.72
N ARG A 90 -13.46 -8.87 9.92
CA ARG A 90 -14.73 -9.10 9.23
C ARG A 90 -14.74 -8.36 7.90
N PHE A 91 -14.82 -9.10 6.79
CA PHE A 91 -14.85 -8.56 5.44
C PHE A 91 -16.13 -8.99 4.73
N GLY A 92 -17.11 -8.09 4.69
CA GLY A 92 -18.47 -8.43 4.28
C GLY A 92 -19.12 -9.36 5.32
N PRO A 93 -19.73 -10.49 4.92
CA PRO A 93 -20.34 -11.43 5.84
C PRO A 93 -19.36 -12.46 6.42
N ILE A 94 -18.10 -12.50 5.95
CA ILE A 94 -17.14 -13.56 6.26
C ILE A 94 -16.01 -12.99 7.13
N ASP A 95 -15.55 -13.79 8.09
CA ASP A 95 -14.36 -13.48 8.88
C ASP A 95 -13.12 -14.09 8.20
N TYR A 96 -12.12 -13.25 7.94
CA TYR A 96 -10.83 -13.62 7.35
C TYR A 96 -9.71 -13.40 8.35
N ARG A 97 -8.68 -14.23 8.30
CA ARG A 97 -7.44 -14.02 9.04
C ARG A 97 -6.37 -13.46 8.11
N ILE A 98 -5.98 -12.22 8.36
CA ILE A 98 -4.92 -11.53 7.63
C ILE A 98 -3.61 -11.53 8.44
N VAL A 99 -2.52 -11.26 7.75
CA VAL A 99 -1.18 -11.07 8.32
C VAL A 99 -0.93 -9.58 8.53
N THR A 100 -0.38 -9.23 9.68
CA THR A 100 0.05 -7.86 10.00
C THR A 100 1.56 -7.75 9.87
N GLN A 101 2.04 -6.54 9.57
CA GLN A 101 3.47 -6.30 9.38
C GLN A 101 4.08 -5.62 10.62
N ASN A 102 5.31 -6.03 10.95
CA ASN A 102 6.15 -5.42 11.98
C ASN A 102 6.98 -4.25 11.39
N LEU A 103 7.70 -3.51 12.24
CA LEU A 103 8.72 -2.54 11.78
C LEU A 103 9.71 -3.25 10.86
N ASN A 104 9.79 -2.85 9.59
CA ASN A 104 10.63 -3.43 8.53
C ASN A 104 10.23 -4.82 8.00
N GLY A 105 8.98 -5.28 8.21
CA GLY A 105 8.54 -6.56 7.63
C GLY A 105 8.42 -6.53 6.09
N PRO A 106 8.30 -7.69 5.43
CA PRO A 106 8.17 -7.80 3.97
C PRO A 106 6.79 -7.39 3.50
N CYS A 107 6.57 -6.08 3.36
CA CYS A 107 5.32 -5.55 2.84
C CYS A 107 4.89 -6.15 1.47
N PRO A 108 5.78 -6.50 0.51
CA PRO A 108 5.32 -7.10 -0.75
C PRO A 108 4.66 -8.45 -0.52
N LEU A 109 5.31 -9.34 0.25
CA LEU A 109 4.78 -10.66 0.58
C LEU A 109 3.46 -10.56 1.34
N ILE A 110 3.41 -9.69 2.36
CA ILE A 110 2.20 -9.51 3.18
C ILE A 110 1.05 -8.94 2.35
N ALA A 111 1.31 -7.99 1.46
CA ALA A 111 0.29 -7.42 0.58
C ALA A 111 -0.27 -8.47 -0.38
N ILE A 112 0.58 -9.31 -0.98
CA ILE A 112 0.15 -10.41 -1.86
C ILE A 112 -0.67 -11.44 -1.07
N ILE A 113 -0.17 -11.91 0.07
CA ILE A 113 -0.87 -12.92 0.90
C ILE A 113 -2.23 -12.40 1.36
N ASN A 114 -2.31 -11.19 1.90
CA ASN A 114 -3.57 -10.62 2.34
C ASN A 114 -4.57 -10.46 1.19
N THR A 115 -4.08 -10.11 0.00
CA THR A 115 -4.92 -10.06 -1.21
C THR A 115 -5.45 -11.45 -1.56
N LEU A 116 -4.61 -12.48 -1.55
CA LEU A 116 -5.01 -13.87 -1.82
C LEU A 116 -6.00 -14.41 -0.78
N VAL A 117 -5.79 -14.07 0.49
CA VAL A 117 -6.71 -14.42 1.59
C VAL A 117 -8.08 -13.81 1.33
N LEU A 118 -8.15 -12.51 1.04
CA LEU A 118 -9.42 -11.82 0.80
C LEU A 118 -10.09 -12.27 -0.51
N LYS A 119 -9.33 -12.79 -1.48
CA LYS A 119 -9.85 -13.46 -2.68
C LYS A 119 -10.29 -14.92 -2.42
N GLY A 120 -10.12 -15.44 -1.20
CA GLY A 120 -10.46 -16.82 -0.84
C GLY A 120 -9.53 -17.88 -1.44
N LYS A 121 -8.35 -17.49 -1.93
CA LYS A 121 -7.35 -18.40 -2.54
C LYS A 121 -6.40 -19.01 -1.51
N VAL A 122 -6.21 -18.34 -0.38
CA VAL A 122 -5.35 -18.77 0.72
C VAL A 122 -6.12 -18.66 2.03
N THR A 123 -5.85 -19.57 2.96
CA THR A 123 -6.35 -19.46 4.34
C THR A 123 -5.18 -19.49 5.30
N ILE A 124 -5.12 -18.53 6.22
CA ILE A 124 -4.11 -18.52 7.28
C ILE A 124 -4.59 -19.41 8.44
N PRO A 125 -3.77 -20.37 8.91
CA PRO A 125 -4.12 -21.22 10.05
C PRO A 125 -4.52 -20.43 11.30
N ALA A 126 -5.23 -21.08 12.23
CA ALA A 126 -5.70 -20.45 13.48
C ALA A 126 -4.59 -20.24 14.52
N VAL A 127 -3.52 -19.59 14.11
CA VAL A 127 -2.32 -19.30 14.89
C VAL A 127 -2.15 -17.80 15.07
N TYR A 128 -1.58 -17.38 16.21
CA TYR A 128 -1.34 -15.96 16.50
C TYR A 128 -0.18 -15.38 15.68
N VAL A 129 0.78 -16.23 15.29
CA VAL A 129 2.01 -15.86 14.59
C VAL A 129 2.22 -16.78 13.39
N VAL A 130 2.73 -16.21 12.29
CA VAL A 130 3.20 -16.93 11.11
C VAL A 130 4.58 -16.42 10.70
N THR A 131 5.41 -17.32 10.18
CA THR A 131 6.78 -17.05 9.73
C THR A 131 6.82 -16.67 8.25
N SER A 132 7.89 -16.02 7.80
CA SER A 132 8.11 -15.76 6.37
C SER A 132 8.11 -17.04 5.53
N THR A 133 8.70 -18.12 6.04
CA THR A 133 8.73 -19.42 5.37
C THR A 133 7.33 -19.99 5.15
N GLU A 134 6.45 -19.92 6.15
CA GLU A 134 5.06 -20.36 6.01
C GLU A 134 4.31 -19.51 4.96
N LEU A 135 4.52 -18.19 4.95
CA LEU A 135 3.92 -17.31 3.95
C LEU A 135 4.43 -17.60 2.54
N LEU A 136 5.73 -17.82 2.37
CA LEU A 136 6.33 -18.21 1.09
C LEU A 136 5.78 -19.55 0.63
N ASN A 137 5.62 -20.53 1.52
CA ASN A 137 5.02 -21.83 1.18
C ASN A 137 3.57 -21.69 0.70
N LEU A 138 2.76 -20.84 1.36
CA LEU A 138 1.39 -20.57 0.92
C LEU A 138 1.36 -19.94 -0.48
N LEU A 139 2.25 -18.97 -0.74
CA LEU A 139 2.37 -18.32 -2.04
C LEU A 139 2.85 -19.31 -3.13
N SER A 140 3.87 -20.12 -2.84
CA SER A 140 4.38 -21.17 -3.74
C SER A 140 3.28 -22.17 -4.10
N ASN A 141 2.46 -22.60 -3.14
CA ASN A 141 1.36 -23.53 -3.40
C ASN A 141 0.30 -22.93 -4.34
N VAL A 142 -0.02 -21.65 -4.20
CA VAL A 142 -0.94 -20.95 -5.12
C VAL A 142 -0.38 -20.92 -6.53
N ILE A 143 0.91 -20.59 -6.67
CA ILE A 143 1.56 -20.55 -7.98
C ILE A 143 1.58 -21.97 -8.58
N LEU A 144 2.10 -22.97 -7.85
CA LEU A 144 2.24 -24.33 -8.37
C LEU A 144 0.92 -25.05 -8.66
N SER A 145 -0.20 -24.60 -8.08
CA SER A 145 -1.53 -25.17 -8.35
C SER A 145 -2.23 -24.57 -9.58
N ALA A 146 -1.63 -23.58 -10.24
CA ALA A 146 -2.18 -23.02 -11.47
C ALA A 146 -1.95 -23.97 -12.65
N GLU A 147 -3.03 -24.31 -13.37
CA GLU A 147 -2.97 -25.13 -14.59
C GLU A 147 -3.17 -24.25 -15.84
N PRO A 148 -2.13 -24.05 -16.67
CA PRO A 148 -2.28 -23.31 -17.92
C PRO A 148 -3.16 -24.08 -18.91
N SER A 149 -4.09 -23.37 -19.56
CA SER A 149 -5.14 -23.96 -20.40
C SER A 149 -4.66 -24.53 -21.74
N ASN A 150 -3.50 -24.10 -22.25
CA ASN A 150 -2.97 -24.56 -23.54
C ASN A 150 -1.42 -24.59 -23.55
N GLN A 151 -0.85 -25.25 -24.54
CA GLN A 151 0.60 -25.51 -24.63
C GLN A 151 1.45 -24.23 -24.73
N LYS A 152 1.03 -23.25 -25.52
CA LYS A 152 1.77 -21.97 -25.66
C LYS A 152 1.76 -21.18 -24.35
N THR A 153 0.62 -21.14 -23.67
CA THR A 153 0.48 -20.52 -22.35
C THR A 153 1.31 -21.27 -21.32
N LYS A 154 1.43 -22.60 -21.44
CA LYS A 154 2.26 -23.42 -20.56
C LYS A 154 3.75 -23.08 -20.66
N GLU A 155 4.28 -22.91 -21.87
CA GLU A 155 5.69 -22.54 -22.06
C GLU A 155 6.01 -21.16 -21.46
N ILE A 156 5.14 -20.17 -21.70
CA ILE A 156 5.27 -18.83 -21.12
C ILE A 156 5.17 -18.91 -19.59
N TYR A 157 4.23 -19.69 -19.08
CA TYR A 157 4.04 -19.91 -17.66
C TYR A 157 5.27 -20.55 -17.00
N GLU A 158 5.84 -21.60 -17.61
CA GLU A 158 7.04 -22.28 -17.12
C GLU A 158 8.27 -21.37 -17.12
N ALA A 159 8.42 -20.51 -18.14
CA ALA A 159 9.47 -19.51 -18.18
C ALA A 159 9.32 -18.51 -17.02
N ASN A 160 8.16 -17.90 -16.87
CA ASN A 160 7.86 -16.94 -15.79
C ASN A 160 7.99 -17.58 -14.40
N LEU A 161 7.58 -18.85 -14.26
CA LEU A 161 7.67 -19.60 -13.02
C LEU A 161 9.12 -19.71 -12.53
N ARG A 162 10.06 -20.04 -13.42
CA ARG A 162 11.48 -20.15 -13.05
C ARG A 162 12.02 -18.84 -12.48
N ASP A 163 11.73 -17.73 -13.15
CA ASP A 163 12.18 -16.41 -12.72
C ASP A 163 11.57 -16.01 -11.37
N VAL A 164 10.28 -16.28 -11.18
CA VAL A 164 9.58 -16.01 -9.93
C VAL A 164 10.09 -16.88 -8.79
N MET A 165 10.38 -18.16 -9.02
CA MET A 165 10.95 -19.03 -7.97
C MET A 165 12.33 -18.55 -7.50
N ASN A 166 13.13 -17.96 -8.39
CA ASN A 166 14.40 -17.33 -8.01
C ASN A 166 14.19 -16.02 -7.23
N LEU A 167 13.11 -15.29 -7.50
CA LEU A 167 12.74 -14.06 -6.81
C LEU A 167 12.17 -14.31 -5.40
N MET A 168 11.44 -15.40 -5.18
CA MET A 168 10.70 -15.69 -3.94
C MET A 168 11.48 -15.44 -2.63
N PRO A 169 12.76 -15.88 -2.47
CA PRO A 169 13.53 -15.61 -1.26
C PRO A 169 13.78 -14.13 -0.99
N THR A 170 13.82 -13.31 -2.03
CA THR A 170 14.11 -11.86 -1.93
C THR A 170 12.92 -11.05 -1.41
N LEU A 171 11.68 -11.55 -1.58
CA LEU A 171 10.44 -10.88 -1.13
C LEU A 171 10.43 -10.57 0.37
N VAL A 172 11.19 -11.34 1.16
CA VAL A 172 11.34 -11.14 2.61
C VAL A 172 12.13 -9.85 2.93
N ASN A 173 13.02 -9.45 2.01
CA ASN A 173 13.88 -8.28 2.17
C ASN A 173 13.36 -7.06 1.42
N GLY A 174 12.50 -7.26 0.43
CA GLY A 174 11.90 -6.19 -0.37
C GLY A 174 11.51 -6.67 -1.75
N LEU A 175 10.94 -5.77 -2.54
CA LEU A 175 10.67 -6.00 -3.95
C LEU A 175 10.98 -4.71 -4.69
N ASP A 176 11.94 -4.76 -5.60
CA ASP A 176 12.31 -3.61 -6.40
C ASP A 176 11.33 -3.43 -7.56
N VAL A 177 10.76 -2.24 -7.67
CA VAL A 177 9.81 -1.88 -8.72
C VAL A 177 10.13 -0.48 -9.21
N ASN A 178 10.22 -0.33 -10.53
CA ASN A 178 10.43 0.96 -11.16
C ASN A 178 9.11 1.41 -11.81
N VAL A 179 8.48 2.43 -11.21
CA VAL A 179 7.20 2.96 -11.70
C VAL A 179 7.39 3.74 -12.99
N LYS A 180 6.40 3.71 -13.89
CA LYS A 180 6.33 4.59 -15.05
C LYS A 180 5.27 5.65 -14.83
N PHE A 181 5.60 6.91 -15.07
CA PHE A 181 4.70 8.02 -14.77
C PHE A 181 3.55 8.20 -15.78
N SER A 182 3.41 7.28 -16.74
CA SER A 182 2.43 7.35 -17.82
C SER A 182 1.02 6.92 -17.40
N ALA A 183 0.89 5.92 -16.53
CA ALA A 183 -0.40 5.44 -16.02
C ALA A 183 -0.23 4.61 -14.74
N VAL A 184 -1.31 4.49 -13.95
CA VAL A 184 -1.30 3.86 -12.61
C VAL A 184 -0.92 2.39 -12.59
N ASN A 185 -1.01 1.68 -13.71
CA ASN A 185 -0.71 0.26 -13.86
C ASN A 185 0.63 0.01 -14.59
N GLN A 186 1.44 1.04 -14.79
CA GLN A 186 2.65 0.95 -15.60
C GLN A 186 3.92 0.90 -14.74
N PHE A 187 4.72 -0.13 -14.99
CA PHE A 187 6.00 -0.36 -14.35
C PHE A 187 7.01 -0.79 -15.41
N GLU A 188 8.31 -0.68 -15.12
CA GLU A 188 9.35 -1.35 -15.91
C GLU A 188 9.21 -2.87 -15.78
N PHE A 189 9.30 -3.58 -16.90
CA PHE A 189 9.15 -5.03 -16.90
C PHE A 189 10.31 -5.69 -16.17
N THR A 190 10.00 -6.37 -15.08
CA THR A 190 10.94 -7.14 -14.27
C THR A 190 10.30 -8.47 -13.85
N PRO A 191 11.07 -9.48 -13.44
CA PRO A 191 10.53 -10.72 -12.84
C PRO A 191 9.57 -10.48 -11.67
N ALA A 192 9.71 -9.34 -10.97
CA ALA A 192 8.80 -8.91 -9.91
C ALA A 192 7.36 -8.72 -10.40
N LEU A 193 7.17 -8.20 -11.62
CA LEU A 193 5.83 -8.07 -12.21
C LEU A 193 5.25 -9.42 -12.61
N SER A 194 6.09 -10.34 -13.12
CA SER A 194 5.65 -11.70 -13.46
C SER A 194 5.04 -12.42 -12.25
N LEU A 195 5.51 -12.15 -11.02
CA LEU A 195 4.90 -12.70 -9.80
C LEU A 195 3.43 -12.27 -9.68
N PHE A 196 3.13 -10.98 -9.89
CA PHE A 196 1.77 -10.44 -9.82
C PHE A 196 0.85 -11.05 -10.88
N ASP A 197 1.38 -11.28 -12.09
CA ASP A 197 0.66 -11.95 -13.18
C ASP A 197 0.31 -13.41 -12.84
N LEU A 198 1.28 -14.17 -12.30
CA LEU A 198 1.10 -15.58 -11.93
C LEU A 198 0.04 -15.77 -10.82
N VAL A 199 -0.04 -14.83 -9.87
CA VAL A 199 -1.05 -14.89 -8.79
C VAL A 199 -2.34 -14.15 -9.13
N HIS A 200 -2.44 -13.60 -10.35
CA HIS A 200 -3.58 -12.83 -10.85
C HIS A 200 -3.96 -11.67 -9.92
N ILE A 201 -2.99 -10.87 -9.49
CA ILE A 201 -3.18 -9.67 -8.68
C ILE A 201 -2.64 -8.48 -9.44
N ASN A 202 -3.47 -7.45 -9.65
CA ASN A 202 -2.99 -6.22 -10.25
C ASN A 202 -2.12 -5.43 -9.26
N LEU A 203 -1.01 -4.88 -9.76
CA LEU A 203 -0.16 -3.93 -9.05
C LEU A 203 -0.42 -2.52 -9.61
N TYR A 204 -0.59 -1.55 -8.71
CA TYR A 204 -0.82 -0.16 -9.06
C TYR A 204 0.13 0.78 -8.32
N HIS A 205 0.32 1.99 -8.84
CA HIS A 205 0.88 3.15 -8.14
C HIS A 205 0.01 4.38 -8.43
N VAL A 206 0.17 5.45 -7.65
CA VAL A 206 -0.63 6.70 -7.77
C VAL A 206 0.26 7.93 -7.93
N TRP A 207 1.40 7.74 -8.57
CA TRP A 207 2.40 8.78 -8.79
C TRP A 207 2.41 9.18 -10.26
N LEU A 208 1.52 10.10 -10.63
CA LEU A 208 1.38 10.61 -12.00
C LEU A 208 1.50 12.14 -12.02
N PRO A 209 2.10 12.74 -13.07
CA PRO A 209 2.10 14.18 -13.26
C PRO A 209 0.69 14.69 -13.57
N ASP A 210 0.42 15.94 -13.24
CA ASP A 210 -0.90 16.54 -13.46
C ASP A 210 -1.00 17.16 -14.87
N PRO A 211 -1.94 16.71 -15.73
CA PRO A 211 -2.14 17.26 -17.08
C PRO A 211 -2.46 18.76 -17.11
N GLN A 212 -2.88 19.36 -15.98
CA GLN A 212 -3.09 20.80 -15.85
C GLN A 212 -1.79 21.61 -15.99
N PHE A 213 -0.62 20.97 -15.89
CA PHE A 213 0.69 21.58 -16.13
C PHE A 213 1.37 20.91 -17.34
N PRO A 214 1.00 21.26 -18.59
CA PRO A 214 1.42 20.54 -19.80
C PRO A 214 2.93 20.38 -19.95
N VAL A 215 3.71 21.41 -19.60
CA VAL A 215 5.17 21.38 -19.71
C VAL A 215 5.77 20.29 -18.81
N ILE A 216 5.41 20.27 -17.52
CA ILE A 216 5.87 19.25 -16.58
C ILE A 216 5.28 17.88 -16.95
N PHE A 217 4.02 17.85 -17.36
CA PHE A 217 3.34 16.62 -17.75
C PHE A 217 4.07 15.91 -18.90
N ASP A 218 4.38 16.61 -19.99
CA ASP A 218 5.05 15.98 -21.13
C ASP A 218 6.50 15.60 -20.84
N LEU A 219 7.20 16.36 -19.99
CA LEU A 219 8.55 15.99 -19.53
C LEU A 219 8.55 14.72 -18.68
N ILE A 220 7.59 14.57 -17.77
CA ILE A 220 7.58 13.49 -16.78
C ILE A 220 6.90 12.23 -17.29
N LYS A 221 5.79 12.32 -18.04
CA LYS A 221 4.91 11.15 -18.28
C LYS A 221 5.61 9.99 -19.00
N SER A 222 6.59 10.28 -19.84
CA SER A 222 7.30 9.26 -20.63
C SER A 222 8.41 8.56 -19.84
N LEU A 223 8.76 9.06 -18.67
CA LEU A 223 9.86 8.57 -17.87
C LEU A 223 9.40 7.49 -16.88
N ASN A 224 10.36 6.66 -16.50
CA ASN A 224 10.30 5.89 -15.27
C ASN A 224 11.08 6.59 -14.13
N TYR A 225 10.99 6.08 -12.91
CA TYR A 225 11.65 6.68 -11.75
C TYR A 225 13.18 6.74 -11.91
N ASN A 226 13.81 5.67 -12.39
CA ASN A 226 15.26 5.65 -12.58
C ASN A 226 15.71 6.70 -13.61
N GLU A 227 15.03 6.78 -14.76
CA GLU A 227 15.30 7.79 -15.78
C GLU A 227 15.12 9.22 -15.24
N LEU A 228 14.08 9.47 -14.44
CA LEU A 228 13.88 10.77 -13.80
C LEU A 228 15.04 11.13 -12.87
N VAL A 229 15.49 10.19 -12.03
CA VAL A 229 16.62 10.41 -11.12
C VAL A 229 17.90 10.70 -11.91
N GLU A 230 18.17 9.98 -13.00
CA GLU A 230 19.31 10.27 -13.88
C GLU A 230 19.25 11.70 -14.44
N LYS A 231 18.07 12.17 -14.86
CA LYS A 231 17.87 13.55 -15.35
C LYS A 231 18.09 14.59 -14.26
N ILE A 232 17.70 14.33 -13.02
CA ILE A 232 17.93 15.22 -11.87
C ILE A 232 19.43 15.29 -11.52
N CYS A 233 20.11 14.15 -11.58
CA CYS A 233 21.53 14.01 -11.25
C CYS A 233 22.49 14.49 -12.35
N ALA A 234 21.98 14.86 -13.54
CA ALA A 234 22.80 15.39 -14.62
C ALA A 234 23.58 16.65 -14.18
N GLU A 235 24.82 16.78 -14.67
CA GLU A 235 25.72 17.89 -14.32
C GLU A 235 25.30 19.23 -14.96
N SER A 236 24.47 19.20 -16.00
CA SER A 236 24.03 20.40 -16.71
C SER A 236 22.93 21.13 -15.95
N ASP A 237 23.17 22.41 -15.64
CA ASP A 237 22.18 23.25 -14.95
C ASP A 237 21.17 23.84 -15.96
N THR A 238 20.21 23.01 -16.35
CA THR A 238 19.16 23.37 -17.32
C THR A 238 17.84 23.68 -16.63
N VAL A 239 16.99 24.47 -17.29
CA VAL A 239 15.62 24.74 -16.81
C VAL A 239 14.81 23.45 -16.67
N GLU A 240 14.98 22.51 -17.61
CA GLU A 240 14.31 21.20 -17.55
C GLU A 240 14.74 20.39 -16.31
N ARG A 241 16.03 20.41 -15.96
CA ARG A 241 16.54 19.77 -14.75
C ARG A 241 15.87 20.30 -13.49
N GLU A 242 15.71 21.62 -13.38
CA GLU A 242 15.04 22.23 -12.22
C GLU A 242 13.54 21.87 -12.18
N MET A 243 12.88 21.73 -13.34
CA MET A 243 11.50 21.23 -13.41
C MET A 243 11.38 19.78 -12.94
N TYR A 244 12.29 18.89 -13.37
CA TYR A 244 12.33 17.50 -12.89
C TYR A 244 12.48 17.45 -11.36
N LYS A 245 13.43 18.23 -10.85
CA LYS A 245 13.74 18.28 -9.41
C LYS A 245 12.57 18.86 -8.60
N SER A 246 12.00 19.97 -9.03
CA SER A 246 10.84 20.60 -8.36
C SER A 246 9.66 19.63 -8.31
N TRP A 247 9.32 18.97 -9.42
CA TRP A 247 8.23 17.99 -9.44
C TRP A 247 8.50 16.81 -8.50
N TYR A 248 9.74 16.30 -8.49
CA TYR A 248 10.14 15.21 -7.61
C TYR A 248 10.03 15.61 -6.12
N GLU A 249 10.51 16.80 -5.77
CA GLU A 249 10.46 17.34 -4.40
C GLU A 249 9.01 17.56 -3.92
N ASP A 250 8.14 18.09 -4.78
CA ASP A 250 6.73 18.31 -4.47
C ASP A 250 5.93 17.01 -4.30
N THR A 251 6.41 15.91 -4.91
CA THR A 251 5.70 14.63 -4.97
C THR A 251 6.43 13.48 -4.28
N GLN A 252 7.37 13.76 -3.37
CA GLN A 252 8.16 12.75 -2.63
C GLN A 252 7.33 11.68 -1.91
N SER A 253 6.09 12.00 -1.55
CA SER A 253 5.16 11.04 -0.95
C SER A 253 4.64 9.97 -1.92
N GLN A 254 4.99 10.06 -3.22
CA GLN A 254 4.60 9.14 -4.29
C GLN A 254 3.07 9.01 -4.46
N ILE A 255 2.34 10.08 -4.14
CA ILE A 255 0.89 10.15 -4.28
C ILE A 255 0.51 11.52 -4.86
N THR A 256 -0.22 11.50 -5.97
CA THR A 256 -0.76 12.70 -6.61
C THR A 256 -2.28 12.59 -6.71
N PHE A 257 -2.96 13.74 -6.75
CA PHE A 257 -4.41 13.79 -6.91
C PHE A 257 -4.84 13.06 -8.19
N ILE A 258 -4.16 13.35 -9.31
CA ILE A 258 -4.40 12.70 -10.60
C ILE A 258 -4.13 11.20 -10.53
N GLY A 259 -3.06 10.76 -9.87
CA GLY A 259 -2.79 9.33 -9.69
C GLY A 259 -3.93 8.60 -8.98
N VAL A 260 -4.46 9.18 -7.89
CA VAL A 260 -5.61 8.61 -7.18
C VAL A 260 -6.86 8.61 -8.04
N GLN A 261 -7.16 9.69 -8.76
CA GLN A 261 -8.32 9.78 -9.66
C GLN A 261 -8.23 8.75 -10.80
N SER A 262 -7.06 8.60 -11.41
CA SER A 262 -6.80 7.61 -12.46
C SER A 262 -6.96 6.18 -11.95
N LEU A 263 -6.48 5.90 -10.73
CA LEU A 263 -6.67 4.59 -10.08
C LEU A 263 -8.16 4.26 -9.92
N PHE A 264 -8.98 5.23 -9.53
CA PHE A 264 -10.43 5.07 -9.46
C PHE A 264 -11.11 4.84 -10.80
N THR A 265 -10.47 5.18 -11.91
CA THR A 265 -11.02 4.91 -13.24
C THR A 265 -10.58 3.53 -13.73
N GLU A 266 -9.33 3.16 -13.44
CA GLU A 266 -8.69 1.94 -13.92
C GLU A 266 -9.12 0.67 -13.16
N MET A 267 -9.18 0.71 -11.82
CA MET A 267 -9.55 -0.47 -11.02
C MET A 267 -10.98 -0.93 -11.34
N LYS A 268 -11.30 -2.21 -11.30
CA LYS A 268 -12.67 -2.71 -11.47
C LYS A 268 -13.45 -2.63 -10.16
N ASP A 269 -14.77 -2.53 -10.28
CA ASP A 269 -15.68 -2.57 -9.13
C ASP A 269 -15.53 -3.90 -8.35
N ALA A 270 -15.38 -3.80 -7.03
CA ALA A 270 -15.07 -4.92 -6.12
C ALA A 270 -13.67 -5.56 -6.32
N GLU A 271 -12.75 -4.90 -7.03
CA GLU A 271 -11.41 -5.43 -7.24
C GLU A 271 -10.53 -5.32 -5.99
N LEU A 272 -9.84 -6.42 -5.67
CA LEU A 272 -8.72 -6.47 -4.74
C LEU A 272 -7.40 -6.44 -5.51
N ALA A 273 -6.52 -5.52 -5.12
CA ALA A 273 -5.24 -5.27 -5.79
C ALA A 273 -4.16 -4.87 -4.77
N VAL A 274 -2.93 -4.69 -5.26
CA VAL A 274 -1.81 -4.17 -4.47
C VAL A 274 -1.45 -2.77 -4.95
N LEU A 275 -1.23 -1.86 -4.01
CA LEU A 275 -0.76 -0.50 -4.26
C LEU A 275 0.68 -0.36 -3.77
N PHE A 276 1.56 0.10 -4.66
CA PHE A 276 2.90 0.58 -4.33
C PHE A 276 2.86 2.11 -4.10
N GLN A 277 3.28 2.54 -2.91
CA GLN A 277 3.37 3.94 -2.55
C GLN A 277 4.40 4.13 -1.42
N ASN A 278 5.33 5.05 -1.62
CA ASN A 278 6.37 5.42 -0.66
C ASN A 278 7.17 4.20 -0.15
N ASN A 279 7.71 3.42 -1.10
CA ASN A 279 8.49 2.20 -0.84
C ASN A 279 7.73 1.14 -0.02
N HIS A 280 6.41 1.14 -0.13
CA HIS A 280 5.53 0.25 0.62
C HIS A 280 4.45 -0.35 -0.27
N PHE A 281 4.14 -1.63 -0.01
CA PHE A 281 3.07 -2.36 -0.70
C PHE A 281 1.88 -2.53 0.23
N SER A 282 0.68 -2.21 -0.25
CA SER A 282 -0.57 -2.29 0.51
C SER A 282 -1.64 -3.03 -0.26
N THR A 283 -2.40 -3.90 0.41
CA THR A 283 -3.64 -4.45 -0.14
C THR A 283 -4.72 -3.38 -0.17
N ILE A 284 -5.35 -3.18 -1.33
CA ILE A 284 -6.43 -2.21 -1.55
C ILE A 284 -7.68 -2.89 -2.15
N LEU A 285 -8.84 -2.28 -1.91
CA LEU A 285 -10.14 -2.70 -2.45
C LEU A 285 -10.83 -1.50 -3.10
N ARG A 286 -11.26 -1.62 -4.36
CA ARG A 286 -12.26 -0.72 -4.95
C ARG A 286 -13.66 -1.20 -4.55
N ARG A 287 -14.35 -0.43 -3.71
CA ARG A 287 -15.75 -0.75 -3.35
C ARG A 287 -16.68 -0.48 -4.52
N ARG A 288 -17.69 -1.33 -4.69
CA ARG A 288 -18.78 -1.08 -5.64
C ARG A 288 -19.49 0.23 -5.30
N PHE A 289 -19.75 1.03 -6.32
CA PHE A 289 -20.59 2.21 -6.15
C PHE A 289 -22.05 1.76 -6.13
N VAL A 290 -22.62 1.53 -4.95
CA VAL A 290 -24.07 1.30 -4.81
C VAL A 290 -24.74 2.66 -4.69
N ASN A 291 -25.47 3.06 -5.73
CA ASN A 291 -26.28 4.27 -5.72
C ASN A 291 -27.46 4.07 -4.76
N ARG A 292 -27.32 4.48 -3.49
CA ARG A 292 -28.35 4.37 -2.43
C ARG A 292 -29.62 5.20 -2.65
N ARG A 293 -29.89 5.64 -3.88
CA ARG A 293 -31.07 6.43 -4.26
C ARG A 293 -32.11 5.64 -5.06
N GLU A 294 -31.82 4.42 -5.49
CA GLU A 294 -32.78 3.58 -6.24
C GLU A 294 -33.36 2.43 -5.41
N SER A 295 -33.15 2.43 -4.09
CA SER A 295 -33.64 1.40 -3.17
C SER A 295 -34.46 1.99 -2.03
N LEU A 296 -35.41 2.88 -2.37
CA LEU A 296 -36.52 3.31 -1.53
C LEU A 296 -37.78 3.44 -2.39
#